data_AF-J3L9M0-F1
#
_entry.id   AF-J3L9M0-F1
#
_cell.length_a   1.000
_cell.length_b   1.000
_cell.length_c   1.000
_cell.angle_alpha   90.00
_cell.angle_beta   90.00
_cell.angle_gamma   90.00
#
_symmetry.space_group_name_H-M   'P 1'
#
loop_
_entity.id
_entity.type
_entity.pdbx_description
1 polymer ?
#
loop_
_entity_poly.entity_id
_entity_poly.type
_entity_poly.pdbx_seq_one_letter_code
_entity_poly.pdbx_strand_id
1 'polypeptide(L)'
;MVGFGLLVKPLDFGSWVSRFLQCRGPFAQRRHPLVDATVVTEIRRCLDEGTVFQGDLLNFRKDGSPFMAKLQLTPIYGDDETITHYMGMQFFNDSNVDLGPLSGSTTKEAVRSTLITPDNTVRSSPMGKGFCSEYSDLFLLNDEVLCQKILSRLSPRDIASVNSVCKRLYHLTKNDDLWRMVCQNAWGSEATRVLETVAGSRSLAWGRLARELTTLEAVTWRKLTVGGAVEPSRCNFSACAAGNRVVLFGGEGVNMQPMNDTFVLDLNSSKPEWRHINVRSAPPGRWGHTLSCLNGSRLVLFGGCGRQGLLNDVFMLDLDAQHPTWREIPGLAPPVPRSWHSSCTLDGTKLVVSGGCADSGVLLSDTYLLDVTMERPIWREIPASWTPPCRLGHSLSVYDGRKILMFGGLAKSGPLRLRSNDVFTMDLSENEPCWRCITGSGMPGAGNPAGVGPPPRLDHVAVSLPGGRILIFGGSVAGLHSASKLYLLDPTEEKPTWRILNVPGRPPRFAWGHSTCVVGGTKAIVLGGQTGEEWTLTELHELSLVSSLV
;
A
#
# COMPACT_ATOMS: atom_id res chain seq x y z
N MET A 1 -12.69 -6.89 33.16
CA MET A 1 -11.79 -6.52 32.05
C MET A 1 -11.54 -5.02 32.18
N VAL A 2 -10.28 -4.54 32.14
CA VAL A 2 -9.98 -3.09 32.24
C VAL A 2 -9.61 -2.60 30.85
N GLY A 3 -10.32 -1.59 30.36
CA GLY A 3 -10.02 -0.94 29.07
C GLY A 3 -9.30 0.39 29.29
N PHE A 4 -8.18 0.61 28.59
CA PHE A 4 -7.44 1.87 28.58
C PHE A 4 -7.53 2.53 27.20
N GLY A 5 -7.77 3.84 27.15
CA GLY A 5 -7.76 4.62 25.91
C GLY A 5 -7.24 6.05 26.13
N LEU A 6 -6.42 6.54 25.20
CA LEU A 6 -5.90 7.91 25.18
C LEU A 6 -6.61 8.70 24.05
N LEU A 7 -7.11 9.90 24.35
CA LEU A 7 -7.91 10.75 23.44
C LEU A 7 -7.21 12.09 23.17
N VAL A 8 -7.21 12.58 21.92
CA VAL A 8 -6.62 13.88 21.50
C VAL A 8 -7.75 14.89 21.20
N LYS A 9 -7.69 16.15 21.66
CA LYS A 9 -8.72 17.20 21.39
C LYS A 9 -8.46 17.97 20.07
N PRO A 10 -9.48 18.57 19.40
CA PRO A 10 -10.87 18.13 19.23
C PRO A 10 -11.34 18.19 17.74
N LEU A 11 -11.41 17.05 17.05
CA LEU A 11 -12.26 16.87 15.84
C LEU A 11 -13.02 15.52 15.84
N ASP A 12 -12.65 14.56 16.70
CA ASP A 12 -13.17 13.19 16.65
C ASP A 12 -14.18 12.83 17.76
N PHE A 13 -14.62 13.77 18.60
CA PHE A 13 -15.41 13.39 19.77
C PHE A 13 -16.87 13.04 19.48
N GLY A 14 -17.48 13.63 18.43
CA GLY A 14 -18.80 13.21 17.94
C GLY A 14 -18.81 11.75 17.49
N SER A 15 -17.67 11.25 17.01
CA SER A 15 -17.43 9.86 16.61
C SER A 15 -17.20 8.95 17.83
N TRP A 16 -16.42 9.38 18.83
CA TRP A 16 -16.07 8.53 19.98
C TRP A 16 -17.24 8.28 20.94
N VAL A 17 -17.98 9.33 21.32
CA VAL A 17 -19.23 9.21 22.10
C VAL A 17 -20.29 8.42 21.33
N SER A 18 -20.28 8.50 20.00
CA SER A 18 -21.19 7.72 19.14
C SER A 18 -20.77 6.26 18.95
N ARG A 19 -19.49 5.90 19.15
CA ARG A 19 -18.96 4.54 18.94
C ARG A 19 -18.96 3.68 20.20
N PHE A 20 -18.90 4.28 21.39
CA PHE A 20 -18.83 3.53 22.65
C PHE A 20 -20.13 3.52 23.49
N LEU A 21 -21.16 4.29 23.10
CA LEU A 21 -22.40 4.43 23.90
C LEU A 21 -23.68 3.90 23.24
N GLN A 22 -23.65 3.24 22.08
CA GLN A 22 -24.89 2.80 21.45
C GLN A 22 -24.76 1.46 20.73
N CYS A 23 -25.47 0.45 21.25
CA CYS A 23 -26.09 -0.53 20.38
C CYS A 23 -27.13 0.23 19.53
N ARG A 24 -26.80 0.50 18.25
CA ARG A 24 -27.74 1.06 17.28
C ARG A 24 -28.40 -0.10 16.56
N GLY A 25 -29.68 -0.35 16.87
CA GLY A 25 -30.51 -1.20 16.01
C GLY A 25 -30.59 -0.61 14.59
N PRO A 26 -30.91 -1.44 13.58
CA PRO A 26 -30.83 -1.06 12.16
C PRO A 26 -31.69 0.14 11.72
N PHE A 27 -32.55 0.68 12.60
CA PHE A 27 -33.43 1.82 12.32
C PHE A 27 -33.40 2.96 13.36
N ALA A 28 -32.47 2.97 14.33
CA ALA A 28 -32.48 3.97 15.41
C ALA A 28 -31.58 5.19 15.13
N GLN A 29 -32.19 6.35 14.86
CA GLN A 29 -31.52 7.67 14.84
C GLN A 29 -31.44 8.34 16.23
N ARG A 30 -31.87 7.69 17.33
CA ARG A 30 -31.89 8.27 18.69
C ARG A 30 -31.21 7.38 19.74
N ARG A 31 -30.73 8.02 20.82
CA ARG A 31 -30.09 7.35 21.97
C ARG A 31 -31.09 6.44 22.69
N HIS A 32 -30.63 5.31 23.25
CA HIS A 32 -31.50 4.41 24.02
C HIS A 32 -32.09 5.16 25.23
N PRO A 33 -33.40 5.09 25.52
CA PRO A 33 -34.07 5.90 26.54
C PRO A 33 -33.51 5.74 27.96
N LEU A 34 -32.89 4.59 28.24
CA LEU A 34 -32.31 4.25 29.55
C LEU A 34 -30.91 4.84 29.80
N VAL A 35 -30.30 5.51 28.82
CA VAL A 35 -29.01 6.20 29.03
C VAL A 35 -29.28 7.54 29.71
N ASP A 36 -28.79 7.69 30.93
CA ASP A 36 -28.98 8.92 31.72
C ASP A 36 -28.35 10.14 31.03
N ALA A 37 -29.21 11.10 30.65
CA ALA A 37 -28.80 12.32 29.98
C ALA A 37 -28.00 13.25 30.90
N THR A 38 -28.18 13.16 32.22
CA THR A 38 -27.46 13.98 33.20
C THR A 38 -25.99 13.60 33.25
N VAL A 39 -25.68 12.29 33.29
CA VAL A 39 -24.30 11.76 33.26
C VAL A 39 -23.56 12.18 31.99
N VAL A 40 -24.23 12.14 30.83
CA VAL A 40 -23.61 12.58 29.57
C VAL A 40 -23.37 14.09 29.55
N THR A 41 -24.24 14.87 30.18
CA THR A 41 -24.06 16.32 30.29
C THR A 41 -22.88 16.64 31.21
N GLU A 42 -22.74 15.90 32.31
CA GLU A 42 -21.62 16.04 33.24
C GLU A 42 -20.28 15.67 32.61
N ILE A 43 -20.23 14.60 31.81
CA ILE A 43 -19.03 14.24 31.03
C ILE A 43 -18.61 15.40 30.11
N ARG A 44 -19.56 16.04 29.43
CA ARG A 44 -19.23 17.20 28.56
C ARG A 44 -18.70 18.37 29.38
N ARG A 45 -19.33 18.68 30.50
CA ARG A 45 -18.90 19.75 31.41
C ARG A 45 -17.45 19.53 31.87
N CYS A 46 -17.12 18.31 32.32
CA CYS A 46 -15.75 17.97 32.75
C CYS A 46 -14.74 18.10 31.60
N LEU A 47 -15.12 17.71 30.38
CA LEU A 47 -14.25 17.85 29.22
C LEU A 47 -14.07 19.32 28.82
N ASP A 48 -15.10 20.16 28.89
CA ASP A 48 -15.02 21.56 28.51
C ASP A 48 -14.20 22.36 29.54
N GLU A 49 -14.41 22.10 30.83
CA GLU A 49 -13.68 22.74 31.92
C GLU A 49 -12.30 22.14 32.17
N GLY A 50 -11.98 20.99 31.56
CA GLY A 50 -10.70 20.32 31.79
C GLY A 50 -10.57 19.72 33.18
N THR A 51 -11.65 19.21 33.75
CA THR A 51 -11.69 18.57 35.08
C THR A 51 -11.82 17.05 34.95
N VAL A 52 -11.49 16.33 36.03
CA VAL A 52 -11.60 14.86 36.08
C VAL A 52 -13.06 14.46 36.16
N PHE A 53 -13.48 13.51 35.32
CA PHE A 53 -14.78 12.87 35.41
C PHE A 53 -14.64 11.46 36.01
N GLN A 54 -15.54 11.08 36.92
CA GLN A 54 -15.69 9.70 37.37
C GLN A 54 -17.16 9.39 37.59
N GLY A 55 -17.70 8.38 36.90
CA GLY A 55 -19.11 8.04 37.03
C GLY A 55 -19.48 6.71 36.38
N ASP A 56 -20.64 6.18 36.76
CA ASP A 56 -21.18 4.94 36.22
C ASP A 56 -22.14 5.25 35.06
N LEU A 57 -22.07 4.44 34.01
CA LEU A 57 -22.87 4.62 32.81
C LEU A 57 -23.46 3.28 32.35
N LEU A 58 -24.75 3.30 32.03
CA LEU A 58 -25.45 2.16 31.45
C LEU A 58 -25.11 2.00 29.97
N ASN A 59 -24.61 0.83 29.58
CA ASN A 59 -24.26 0.48 28.21
C ASN A 59 -24.89 -0.86 27.80
N PHE A 60 -24.80 -1.25 26.53
CA PHE A 60 -25.44 -2.45 25.99
C PHE A 60 -24.43 -3.32 25.24
N ARG A 61 -24.45 -4.63 25.47
CA ARG A 61 -23.63 -5.61 24.74
C ARG A 61 -24.15 -5.78 23.30
N LYS A 62 -23.38 -6.46 22.44
CA LYS A 62 -23.77 -6.76 21.04
C LYS A 62 -25.07 -7.56 20.92
N ASP A 63 -25.41 -8.33 21.94
CA ASP A 63 -26.66 -9.11 22.05
C ASP A 63 -27.85 -8.29 22.59
N GLY A 64 -27.64 -7.00 22.90
CA GLY A 64 -28.66 -6.11 23.44
C GLY A 64 -28.82 -6.14 24.96
N SER A 65 -28.06 -6.97 25.68
CA SER A 65 -28.13 -7.00 27.15
C SER A 65 -27.49 -5.76 27.80
N PRO A 66 -28.12 -5.15 28.82
CA PRO A 66 -27.56 -4.00 29.52
C PRO A 66 -26.41 -4.40 30.46
N PHE A 67 -25.41 -3.54 30.60
CA PHE A 67 -24.37 -3.66 31.62
C PHE A 67 -23.92 -2.28 32.10
N MET A 68 -23.45 -2.19 33.35
CA MET A 68 -22.91 -0.95 33.90
C MET A 68 -21.40 -0.85 33.65
N ALA A 69 -20.96 0.30 33.15
CA ALA A 69 -19.57 0.63 32.96
C ALA A 69 -19.19 1.85 33.79
N LYS A 70 -18.22 1.68 34.68
CA LYS A 70 -17.61 2.78 35.44
C LYS A 70 -16.53 3.43 34.57
N LEU A 71 -16.67 4.71 34.28
CA LEU A 71 -15.76 5.48 33.45
C LEU A 71 -15.03 6.53 34.31
N GLN A 72 -13.72 6.63 34.13
CA GLN A 72 -12.90 7.71 34.66
C GLN A 72 -12.16 8.39 33.52
N LEU A 73 -12.26 9.72 33.42
CA LEU A 73 -11.56 10.55 32.43
C LEU A 73 -10.68 11.55 33.16
N THR A 74 -9.39 11.57 32.83
CA THR A 74 -8.40 12.48 33.43
C THR A 74 -7.72 13.30 32.33
N PRO A 75 -7.69 14.64 32.42
CA PRO A 75 -6.98 15.48 31.44
C PRO A 75 -5.46 15.28 31.54
N ILE A 76 -4.78 15.40 30.40
CA ILE A 76 -3.32 15.39 30.28
C ILE A 76 -2.91 16.75 29.70
N TYR A 77 -2.10 17.46 30.47
CA TYR A 77 -1.59 18.78 30.11
C TYR A 77 -0.24 18.67 29.40
N GLY A 78 -0.02 19.51 28.39
CA GLY A 78 1.27 19.69 27.74
C GLY A 78 2.16 20.68 28.50
N ASP A 79 3.37 20.90 27.99
CA ASP A 79 4.36 21.79 28.61
C ASP A 79 3.93 23.27 28.66
N ASP A 80 2.91 23.64 27.89
CA ASP A 80 2.29 24.98 27.84
C ASP A 80 1.01 25.10 28.69
N GLU A 81 0.77 24.16 29.61
CA GLU A 81 -0.44 24.03 30.44
C GLU A 81 -1.74 23.86 29.63
N THR A 82 -1.66 23.60 28.33
CA THR A 82 -2.85 23.29 27.51
C THR A 82 -3.20 21.81 27.60
N ILE A 83 -4.49 21.50 27.58
CA ILE A 83 -4.93 20.09 27.59
C ILE A 83 -4.69 19.50 26.21
N THR A 84 -3.72 18.60 26.11
CA THR A 84 -3.38 17.92 24.85
C THR A 84 -4.20 16.65 24.67
N HIS A 85 -4.46 15.93 25.76
CA HIS A 85 -5.12 14.63 25.74
C HIS A 85 -6.03 14.39 26.95
N TYR A 86 -6.84 13.34 26.88
CA TYR A 86 -7.53 12.75 28.04
C TYR A 86 -7.22 11.26 28.14
N MET A 87 -6.97 10.78 29.35
CA MET A 87 -6.87 9.36 29.67
C MET A 87 -8.22 8.85 30.15
N GLY A 88 -8.77 7.86 29.44
CA GLY A 88 -9.99 7.15 29.83
C GLY A 88 -9.68 5.76 30.39
N MET A 89 -10.20 5.47 31.58
CA MET A 89 -10.20 4.13 32.19
C MET A 89 -11.63 3.64 32.37
N GLN A 90 -11.90 2.40 31.98
CA GLN A 90 -13.22 1.79 32.13
C GLN A 90 -13.17 0.47 32.90
N PHE A 91 -14.07 0.34 33.87
CA PHE A 91 -14.31 -0.89 34.64
C PHE A 91 -15.71 -1.41 34.35
N PHE A 92 -15.83 -2.71 34.11
CA PHE A 92 -17.11 -3.35 33.81
C PHE A 92 -17.57 -4.20 35.00
N ASN A 93 -18.80 -3.97 35.46
CA ASN A 93 -19.47 -4.83 36.43
C ASN A 93 -20.75 -5.37 35.81
N ASP A 94 -20.98 -6.68 35.94
CA ASP A 94 -22.23 -7.30 35.50
C ASP A 94 -23.36 -6.85 36.43
N SER A 95 -24.37 -6.20 35.85
CA SER A 95 -25.54 -5.72 36.57
C SER A 95 -26.71 -6.68 36.32
N ASN A 96 -27.18 -7.37 37.36
CA ASN A 96 -28.48 -8.07 37.37
C ASN A 96 -29.59 -7.01 37.36
N VAL A 97 -29.93 -6.49 36.17
CA VAL A 97 -31.09 -5.60 35.99
C VAL A 97 -32.16 -6.40 35.28
N ASP A 98 -33.18 -6.81 36.04
CA ASP A 98 -34.37 -7.50 35.51
C ASP A 98 -35.29 -6.45 34.88
N LEU A 99 -35.32 -6.41 33.55
CA LEU A 99 -36.21 -5.56 32.77
C LEU A 99 -37.36 -6.46 32.29
N GLY A 100 -38.52 -6.30 32.93
CA GLY A 100 -39.74 -7.07 32.68
C GLY A 100 -40.19 -7.17 31.22
N PRO A 101 -41.21 -7.99 30.94
CA PRO A 101 -41.35 -8.65 29.64
C PRO A 101 -41.88 -7.73 28.55
N LEU A 102 -41.28 -7.80 27.36
CA LEU A 102 -41.86 -7.27 26.13
C LEU A 102 -42.00 -8.36 25.07
N SER A 103 -43.11 -8.24 24.36
CA SER A 103 -43.90 -9.28 23.73
C SER A 103 -43.44 -9.63 22.31
N GLY A 104 -43.55 -10.92 21.95
CA GLY A 104 -43.77 -11.36 20.58
C GLY A 104 -42.60 -12.07 19.89
N SER A 105 -42.34 -13.32 20.29
CA SER A 105 -41.63 -14.29 19.44
C SER A 105 -42.51 -15.53 19.30
N THR A 106 -42.94 -15.82 18.07
CA THR A 106 -43.49 -17.11 17.69
C THR A 106 -42.42 -18.19 17.86
N THR A 107 -42.86 -19.29 18.43
CA THR A 107 -42.11 -20.42 18.96
C THR A 107 -41.34 -21.21 17.88
N LYS A 108 -40.09 -21.56 18.18
CA LYS A 108 -39.46 -22.80 17.72
C LYS A 108 -39.20 -23.66 18.95
N GLU A 109 -39.87 -24.81 18.99
CA GLU A 109 -39.74 -25.82 20.04
C GLU A 109 -38.32 -26.39 20.08
N ALA A 110 -37.83 -26.55 21.31
CA ALA A 110 -36.62 -27.28 21.64
C ALA A 110 -36.93 -28.78 21.71
N VAL A 111 -36.23 -29.58 20.91
CA VAL A 111 -36.10 -31.01 21.17
C VAL A 111 -34.77 -31.25 21.87
N ARG A 112 -34.88 -31.67 23.14
CA ARG A 112 -33.79 -32.09 24.03
C ARG A 112 -33.02 -33.24 23.38
N SER A 113 -31.68 -33.13 23.27
CA SER A 113 -30.85 -34.31 23.04
C SER A 113 -30.55 -34.99 24.38
N THR A 114 -31.08 -36.18 24.52
CA THR A 114 -30.89 -37.11 25.63
C THR A 114 -29.43 -37.55 25.70
N LEU A 115 -28.85 -37.47 26.91
CA LEU A 115 -27.64 -38.19 27.29
C LEU A 115 -27.89 -39.69 27.10
N ILE A 116 -27.12 -40.33 26.22
CA ILE A 116 -27.03 -41.79 26.15
C ILE A 116 -25.78 -42.19 26.94
N THR A 117 -26.02 -42.93 28.01
CA THR A 117 -25.06 -43.65 28.83
C THR A 117 -24.25 -44.65 28.01
N PRO A 118 -22.93 -44.81 28.25
CA PRO A 118 -22.17 -45.89 27.65
C PRO A 118 -22.41 -47.19 28.43
N ASP A 119 -22.87 -48.20 27.71
CA ASP A 119 -23.10 -49.54 28.26
C ASP A 119 -21.74 -50.23 28.49
N ASN A 120 -21.54 -50.68 29.72
CA ASN A 120 -20.37 -51.41 30.17
C ASN A 120 -20.43 -52.85 29.64
N THR A 121 -19.55 -53.24 28.73
CA THR A 121 -19.03 -54.63 28.68
C THR A 121 -17.65 -54.69 28.04
N VAL A 122 -16.60 -54.57 28.86
CA VAL A 122 -15.28 -55.13 28.55
C VAL A 122 -15.15 -56.43 29.32
N ARG A 123 -15.05 -57.55 28.57
CA ARG A 123 -14.51 -58.82 29.08
C ARG A 123 -13.04 -58.61 29.45
N SER A 124 -12.69 -58.99 30.67
CA SER A 124 -11.33 -59.00 31.19
C SER A 124 -10.41 -59.91 30.37
N SER A 125 -9.26 -59.38 29.94
CA SER A 125 -8.02 -60.15 29.80
C SER A 125 -6.83 -59.25 30.21
N PRO A 126 -5.88 -59.74 31.02
CA PRO A 126 -4.79 -58.92 31.55
C PRO A 126 -3.53 -59.04 30.69
N MET A 127 -2.69 -58.00 30.80
CA MET A 127 -1.26 -57.89 30.44
C MET A 127 -0.93 -57.04 29.21
N GLY A 128 -0.21 -55.94 29.47
CA GLY A 128 0.55 -55.20 28.47
C GLY A 128 0.62 -53.70 28.76
N LYS A 129 1.64 -53.27 29.51
CA LYS A 129 2.01 -51.85 29.66
C LYS A 129 2.21 -51.20 28.27
N GLY A 130 1.59 -50.05 28.04
CA GLY A 130 1.88 -49.20 26.88
C GLY A 130 1.34 -47.79 27.11
N PHE A 131 2.21 -46.86 27.51
CA PHE A 131 1.93 -45.43 27.50
C PHE A 131 1.67 -45.00 26.04
N CYS A 132 0.45 -44.65 25.68
CA CYS A 132 0.17 -43.96 24.42
C CYS A 132 0.17 -42.46 24.69
N SER A 133 1.31 -41.81 24.46
CA SER A 133 1.38 -40.36 24.41
C SER A 133 0.90 -39.92 23.03
N GLU A 134 -0.29 -39.32 22.95
CA GLU A 134 -0.81 -38.68 21.74
C GLU A 134 0.04 -37.45 21.40
N TYR A 135 1.22 -37.65 20.81
CA TYR A 135 1.94 -36.60 20.12
C TYR A 135 1.33 -36.46 18.72
N SER A 136 0.99 -35.25 18.28
CA SER A 136 0.66 -35.03 16.87
C SER A 136 1.80 -35.50 15.98
N ASP A 137 1.49 -36.29 14.95
CA ASP A 137 2.47 -36.84 13.99
C ASP A 137 3.34 -35.75 13.34
N LEU A 138 2.87 -34.50 13.30
CA LEU A 138 3.64 -33.35 12.86
C LEU A 138 4.95 -33.17 13.66
N PHE A 139 4.94 -33.46 14.96
CA PHE A 139 6.14 -33.36 15.81
C PHE A 139 7.08 -34.58 15.67
N LEU A 140 6.70 -35.61 14.91
CA LEU A 140 7.59 -36.72 14.56
C LEU A 140 8.49 -36.39 13.36
N LEU A 141 8.13 -35.37 12.57
CA LEU A 141 8.96 -34.89 11.47
C LEU A 141 10.25 -34.27 12.00
N ASN A 142 11.34 -34.37 11.24
CA ASN A 142 12.56 -33.64 11.57
C ASN A 142 12.38 -32.13 11.30
N ASP A 143 13.24 -31.33 11.92
CA ASP A 143 13.19 -29.87 11.82
C ASP A 143 13.40 -29.36 10.39
N GLU A 144 14.23 -30.06 9.60
CA GLU A 144 14.52 -29.67 8.22
C GLU A 144 13.30 -29.82 7.30
N VAL A 145 12.59 -30.95 7.38
CA VAL A 145 11.34 -31.20 6.63
C VAL A 145 10.28 -30.21 7.08
N LEU A 146 10.16 -29.99 8.39
CA LEU A 146 9.20 -29.04 8.93
C LEU A 146 9.48 -27.62 8.40
N CYS A 147 10.72 -27.16 8.41
CA CYS A 147 11.12 -25.85 7.88
C CYS A 147 10.96 -25.75 6.35
N GLN A 148 11.56 -26.67 5.59
CA GLN A 148 11.69 -26.56 4.14
C GLN A 148 10.43 -26.97 3.37
N LYS A 149 9.59 -27.87 3.92
CA LYS A 149 8.42 -28.41 3.20
C LYS A 149 7.08 -27.92 3.74
N ILE A 150 7.01 -27.51 5.01
CA ILE A 150 5.76 -27.10 5.65
C ILE A 150 5.78 -25.61 5.95
N LEU A 151 6.67 -25.16 6.84
CA LEU A 151 6.72 -23.76 7.29
C LEU A 151 7.07 -22.81 6.14
N SER A 152 7.98 -23.18 5.24
CA SER A 152 8.33 -22.36 4.06
C SER A 152 7.15 -22.02 3.15
N ARG A 153 6.04 -22.76 3.22
CA ARG A 153 4.82 -22.55 2.41
C ARG A 153 3.80 -21.62 3.07
N LEU A 154 4.03 -21.26 4.33
CA LEU A 154 3.16 -20.35 5.06
C LEU A 154 3.44 -18.89 4.69
N SER A 155 2.49 -18.01 4.97
CA SER A 155 2.73 -16.58 4.81
C SER A 155 3.66 -16.05 5.92
N PRO A 156 4.36 -14.92 5.69
CA PRO A 156 5.11 -14.23 6.74
C PRO A 156 4.30 -14.00 8.03
N ARG A 157 3.00 -13.71 7.90
CA ARG A 157 2.09 -13.49 9.02
C ARG A 157 1.79 -14.78 9.80
N ASP A 158 1.62 -15.89 9.10
CA ASP A 158 1.30 -17.17 9.73
C ASP A 158 2.52 -17.73 10.47
N ILE A 159 3.72 -17.55 9.93
CA ILE A 159 4.98 -17.93 10.61
C ILE A 159 5.15 -17.18 11.94
N ALA A 160 4.77 -15.89 11.97
CA ALA A 160 4.76 -15.13 13.21
C ALA A 160 3.78 -15.68 14.26
N SER A 161 2.74 -16.42 13.85
CA SER A 161 1.79 -17.06 14.77
C SER A 161 2.24 -18.47 15.19
N VAL A 162 2.95 -19.18 14.32
CA VAL A 162 3.53 -20.51 14.60
C VAL A 162 4.50 -20.46 15.78
N ASN A 163 5.23 -19.35 15.94
CA ASN A 163 6.20 -19.19 17.01
C ASN A 163 5.57 -19.21 18.42
N SER A 164 4.27 -18.93 18.56
CA SER A 164 3.59 -18.87 19.87
C SER A 164 3.01 -20.21 20.31
N VAL A 165 3.09 -21.25 19.46
CA VAL A 165 2.43 -22.55 19.70
C VAL A 165 3.23 -23.42 20.69
N CYS A 166 4.54 -23.58 20.48
CA CYS A 166 5.38 -24.35 21.39
C CYS A 166 6.86 -23.94 21.30
N LYS A 167 7.68 -24.34 22.29
CA LYS A 167 9.12 -24.01 22.34
C LYS A 167 9.89 -24.47 21.10
N ARG A 168 9.59 -25.67 20.57
CA ARG A 168 10.26 -26.19 19.37
C ARG A 168 10.00 -25.29 18.16
N LEU A 169 8.74 -24.95 17.90
CA LEU A 169 8.35 -24.06 16.80
C LEU A 169 8.88 -22.64 16.99
N TYR A 170 8.92 -22.14 18.23
CA TYR A 170 9.58 -20.88 18.57
C TYR A 170 11.06 -20.89 18.19
N HIS A 171 11.79 -21.98 18.48
CA HIS A 171 13.21 -22.09 18.08
C HIS A 171 13.39 -22.18 16.57
N LEU A 172 12.54 -22.92 15.86
CA LEU A 172 12.62 -23.04 14.40
C LEU A 172 12.36 -21.72 13.67
N THR A 173 11.43 -20.92 14.18
CA THR A 173 11.11 -19.60 13.62
C THR A 173 12.16 -18.53 13.92
N LYS A 174 13.23 -18.85 14.68
CA LYS A 174 14.43 -17.99 14.77
C LYS A 174 15.40 -18.18 13.60
N ASN A 175 15.22 -19.21 12.77
CA ASN A 175 16.07 -19.44 11.61
C ASN A 175 15.79 -18.40 10.52
N ASP A 176 16.79 -17.59 10.17
CA ASP A 176 16.64 -16.54 9.16
C ASP A 176 16.51 -17.10 7.74
N ASP A 177 17.09 -18.27 7.44
CA ASP A 177 16.94 -18.94 6.14
C ASP A 177 15.50 -19.41 5.93
N LEU A 178 14.81 -19.82 7.00
CA LEU A 178 13.37 -20.10 6.94
C LEU A 178 12.61 -18.85 6.52
N TRP A 179 12.89 -17.70 7.16
CA TRP A 179 12.25 -16.43 6.81
C TRP A 179 12.56 -15.99 5.39
N ARG A 180 13.80 -16.18 4.92
CA ARG A 180 14.18 -15.93 3.52
C ARG A 180 13.33 -16.76 2.57
N MET A 181 13.21 -18.07 2.80
CA MET A 181 12.39 -18.96 1.96
C MET A 181 10.92 -18.55 1.98
N VAL A 182 10.37 -18.23 3.15
CA VAL A 182 8.98 -17.76 3.32
C VAL A 182 8.75 -16.47 2.53
N CYS A 183 9.65 -15.49 2.66
CA CYS A 183 9.56 -14.22 1.94
C CYS A 183 9.69 -14.43 0.43
N GLN A 184 10.61 -15.28 -0.01
CA GLN A 184 10.78 -15.59 -1.44
C GLN A 184 9.54 -16.26 -2.03
N ASN A 185 8.92 -17.19 -1.31
CA ASN A 185 7.71 -17.86 -1.75
C ASN A 185 6.51 -16.91 -1.77
N ALA A 186 6.41 -16.00 -0.80
CA ALA A 186 5.28 -15.07 -0.67
C ALA A 186 5.41 -13.82 -1.55
N TRP A 187 6.62 -13.30 -1.77
CA TRP A 187 6.86 -12.03 -2.46
C TRP A 187 7.49 -12.20 -3.85
N GLY A 188 7.95 -13.42 -4.17
CA GLY A 188 8.64 -13.73 -5.42
C GLY A 188 10.17 -13.54 -5.32
N SER A 189 10.87 -14.23 -6.22
CA SER A 189 12.33 -14.19 -6.33
C SER A 189 12.87 -12.79 -6.66
N GLU A 190 12.16 -12.04 -7.51
CA GLU A 190 12.61 -10.72 -7.93
C GLU A 190 12.59 -9.71 -6.77
N ALA A 191 11.49 -9.64 -6.02
CA ALA A 191 11.40 -8.76 -4.86
C ALA A 191 12.48 -9.12 -3.81
N THR A 192 12.71 -10.42 -3.60
CA THR A 192 13.75 -10.93 -2.69
C THR A 192 15.15 -10.52 -3.15
N ARG A 193 15.45 -10.65 -4.45
CA ARG A 193 16.72 -10.24 -5.05
C ARG A 193 16.97 -8.73 -4.90
N VAL A 194 15.93 -7.91 -5.11
CA VAL A 194 16.03 -6.45 -4.91
C VAL A 194 16.37 -6.12 -3.45
N LEU A 195 15.72 -6.78 -2.48
CA LEU A 195 16.01 -6.58 -1.05
C LEU A 195 17.46 -6.99 -0.69
N GLU A 196 17.94 -8.12 -1.22
CA GLU A 196 19.32 -8.61 -1.02
C GLU A 196 20.37 -7.66 -1.61
N THR A 197 20.11 -7.14 -2.81
CA THR A 197 21.02 -6.20 -3.47
C THR A 197 21.21 -4.92 -2.65
N VAL A 198 20.16 -4.50 -1.93
CA VAL A 198 20.16 -3.26 -1.14
C VAL A 198 20.89 -3.41 0.19
N ALA A 199 20.81 -4.59 0.84
CA ALA A 199 21.59 -4.84 2.04
C ALA A 199 23.08 -5.12 1.77
N GLY A 200 23.42 -5.50 0.54
CA GLY A 200 24.79 -5.81 0.16
C GLY A 200 25.35 -6.98 0.99
N SER A 201 26.44 -6.73 1.74
CA SER A 201 27.09 -7.74 2.57
C SER A 201 26.52 -7.87 3.99
N ARG A 202 25.47 -7.12 4.35
CA ARG A 202 24.85 -7.17 5.68
C ARG A 202 23.78 -8.25 5.75
N SER A 203 23.69 -8.95 6.88
CA SER A 203 22.55 -9.82 7.14
C SER A 203 21.26 -8.99 7.18
N LEU A 204 20.30 -9.37 6.35
CA LEU A 204 19.01 -8.69 6.20
C LEU A 204 18.11 -8.83 7.43
N ALA A 205 18.38 -9.82 8.31
CA ALA A 205 17.47 -10.25 9.36
C ALA A 205 16.04 -10.41 8.80
N TRP A 206 15.87 -11.36 7.87
CA TRP A 206 14.64 -11.61 7.12
C TRP A 206 13.38 -11.63 8.00
N GLY A 207 13.45 -12.20 9.20
CA GLY A 207 12.30 -12.19 10.12
C GLY A 207 11.85 -10.79 10.54
N ARG A 208 12.79 -9.85 10.72
CA ARG A 208 12.48 -8.44 11.00
C ARG A 208 11.86 -7.77 9.78
N LEU A 209 12.46 -7.94 8.60
CA LEU A 209 11.97 -7.33 7.36
C LEU A 209 10.59 -7.85 6.98
N ALA A 210 10.37 -9.15 7.09
CA ALA A 210 9.08 -9.82 6.94
C ALA A 210 8.02 -9.12 7.78
N ARG A 211 8.29 -8.92 9.07
CA ARG A 211 7.40 -8.24 10.00
C ARG A 211 7.17 -6.79 9.59
N GLU A 212 8.22 -5.99 9.42
CA GLU A 212 8.11 -4.55 9.16
C GLU A 212 7.44 -4.24 7.81
N LEU A 213 7.76 -4.99 6.76
CA LEU A 213 7.09 -4.84 5.47
C LEU A 213 5.64 -5.30 5.55
N THR A 214 5.32 -6.40 6.25
CA THR A 214 3.93 -6.89 6.35
C THR A 214 3.06 -5.94 7.19
N THR A 215 3.54 -5.50 8.35
CA THR A 215 2.76 -4.64 9.28
C THR A 215 2.82 -3.17 8.91
N LEU A 216 3.85 -2.73 8.19
CA LEU A 216 4.19 -1.32 7.94
C LEU A 216 4.31 -0.52 9.25
N GLU A 217 4.64 -1.14 10.37
CA GLU A 217 4.76 -0.45 11.67
C GLU A 217 5.98 0.46 11.77
N ALA A 218 7.01 0.19 10.96
CA ALA A 218 8.25 0.96 10.91
C ALA A 218 8.23 2.08 9.86
N VAL A 219 7.10 2.26 9.16
CA VAL A 219 6.99 3.23 8.08
C VAL A 219 7.16 4.65 8.60
N THR A 220 8.01 5.46 7.95
CA THR A 220 8.23 6.85 8.36
C THR A 220 8.63 7.74 7.20
N TRP A 221 8.21 9.00 7.25
CA TRP A 221 8.62 10.05 6.33
C TRP A 221 9.85 10.79 6.83
N ARG A 222 10.82 10.97 5.94
CA ARG A 222 12.05 11.74 6.20
C ARG A 222 12.23 12.78 5.09
N LYS A 223 12.51 14.03 5.48
CA LYS A 223 12.97 15.06 4.55
C LYS A 223 14.49 14.95 4.42
N LEU A 224 14.98 14.84 3.20
CA LEU A 224 16.39 14.81 2.86
C LEU A 224 16.70 16.02 1.98
N THR A 225 17.84 16.65 2.23
CA THR A 225 18.39 17.68 1.36
C THR A 225 19.66 17.13 0.75
N VAL A 226 19.73 17.13 -0.58
CA VAL A 226 20.87 16.61 -1.34
C VAL A 226 21.66 17.73 -1.99
N GLY A 227 22.93 17.47 -2.26
CA GLY A 227 23.81 18.39 -2.96
C GLY A 227 23.58 18.39 -4.47
N GLY A 228 24.40 19.18 -5.18
CA GLY A 228 24.29 19.34 -6.63
C GLY A 228 23.01 20.08 -7.04
N ALA A 229 22.78 20.12 -8.35
CA ALA A 229 21.57 20.74 -8.92
C ALA A 229 21.21 20.05 -10.23
N VAL A 230 19.91 20.06 -10.54
CA VAL A 230 19.37 19.68 -11.85
C VAL A 230 18.98 20.97 -12.54
N GLU A 231 19.90 21.49 -13.35
CA GLU A 231 19.72 22.75 -14.06
C GLU A 231 19.58 22.50 -15.57
N PRO A 232 18.71 23.25 -16.28
CA PRO A 232 17.74 24.22 -15.74
C PRO A 232 16.55 23.55 -15.02
N SER A 233 15.83 24.34 -14.21
CA SER A 233 14.52 23.98 -13.63
C SER A 233 13.54 23.45 -14.68
N ARG A 234 12.78 22.42 -14.30
CA ARG A 234 11.91 21.65 -15.21
C ARG A 234 10.80 20.89 -14.50
N CYS A 235 9.74 20.56 -15.23
CA CYS A 235 8.65 19.68 -14.82
C CYS A 235 8.44 18.55 -15.83
N ASN A 236 7.50 17.64 -15.59
CA ASN A 236 7.08 16.60 -16.56
C ASN A 236 8.22 15.71 -17.09
N PHE A 237 9.32 15.65 -16.34
CA PHE A 237 10.42 14.71 -16.52
C PHE A 237 9.97 13.31 -16.05
N SER A 238 10.75 12.29 -16.36
CA SER A 238 10.55 10.97 -15.78
C SER A 238 11.70 10.61 -14.87
N ALA A 239 11.37 10.07 -13.70
CA ALA A 239 12.33 9.57 -12.73
C ALA A 239 12.09 8.09 -12.45
N CYS A 240 13.16 7.31 -12.35
CA CYS A 240 13.07 5.90 -11.95
C CYS A 240 14.24 5.53 -11.04
N ALA A 241 14.09 4.42 -10.33
CA ALA A 241 15.15 3.88 -9.49
C ALA A 241 15.93 2.79 -10.22
N ALA A 242 17.25 2.84 -10.12
CA ALA A 242 18.18 1.80 -10.57
C ALA A 242 19.07 1.38 -9.40
N GLY A 243 18.62 0.36 -8.65
CA GLY A 243 19.19 -0.01 -7.36
C GLY A 243 18.92 1.08 -6.31
N ASN A 244 20.00 1.62 -5.73
CA ASN A 244 19.95 2.76 -4.80
C ASN A 244 20.19 4.13 -5.47
N ARG A 245 20.20 4.18 -6.80
CA ARG A 245 20.32 5.41 -7.58
C ARG A 245 18.96 5.86 -8.07
N VAL A 246 18.69 7.16 -7.98
CA VAL A 246 17.57 7.80 -8.66
C VAL A 246 18.09 8.38 -9.97
N VAL A 247 17.43 8.06 -11.08
CA VAL A 247 17.77 8.60 -12.40
C VAL A 247 16.64 9.47 -12.89
N LEU A 248 17.00 10.64 -13.39
CA LEU A 248 16.09 11.59 -14.02
C LEU A 248 16.50 11.78 -15.48
N PHE A 249 15.52 11.73 -16.38
CA PHE A 249 15.72 12.05 -17.79
C PHE A 249 14.71 13.10 -18.27
N GLY A 250 15.20 14.04 -19.06
CA GLY A 250 14.40 15.00 -19.82
C GLY A 250 13.51 15.91 -18.97
N GLY A 251 12.30 16.15 -19.45
CA GLY A 251 11.34 17.11 -18.90
C GLY A 251 11.16 18.35 -19.75
N GLU A 252 10.26 19.21 -19.31
CA GLU A 252 9.97 20.50 -19.90
C GLU A 252 10.59 21.59 -19.03
N GLY A 253 11.60 22.27 -19.56
CA GLY A 253 12.21 23.41 -18.86
C GLY A 253 11.59 24.74 -19.24
N VAL A 254 12.30 25.82 -18.89
CA VAL A 254 11.87 27.19 -19.15
C VAL A 254 11.51 27.39 -20.63
N ASN A 255 10.41 28.10 -20.91
CA ASN A 255 9.88 28.33 -22.26
C ASN A 255 9.49 27.05 -23.01
N MET A 256 8.94 26.06 -22.29
CA MET A 256 8.48 24.78 -22.84
C MET A 256 9.58 24.01 -23.60
N GLN A 257 10.86 24.21 -23.24
CA GLN A 257 11.97 23.56 -23.93
C GLN A 257 12.08 22.09 -23.50
N PRO A 258 11.98 21.12 -24.43
CA PRO A 258 12.18 19.72 -24.10
C PRO A 258 13.65 19.42 -23.83
N MET A 259 13.93 18.76 -22.70
CA MET A 259 15.29 18.45 -22.23
C MET A 259 15.68 17.00 -22.54
N ASN A 260 16.99 16.71 -22.68
CA ASN A 260 17.53 15.38 -23.05
C ASN A 260 18.73 14.91 -22.21
N ASP A 261 19.06 15.64 -21.17
CA ASP A 261 20.09 15.35 -20.20
C ASP A 261 19.65 14.25 -19.22
N THR A 262 20.65 13.54 -18.69
CA THR A 262 20.47 12.46 -17.72
C THR A 262 21.18 12.84 -16.42
N PHE A 263 20.44 12.85 -15.32
CA PHE A 263 20.97 13.09 -13.98
C PHE A 263 20.83 11.84 -13.13
N VAL A 264 21.84 11.61 -12.28
CA VAL A 264 21.87 10.50 -11.33
C VAL A 264 22.11 11.04 -9.94
N LEU A 265 21.33 10.56 -8.99
CA LEU A 265 21.50 10.77 -7.56
C LEU A 265 21.76 9.44 -6.88
N ASP A 266 22.96 9.25 -6.33
CA ASP A 266 23.31 8.04 -5.59
C ASP A 266 23.02 8.19 -4.09
N LEU A 267 22.04 7.43 -3.60
CA LEU A 267 21.60 7.47 -2.21
C LEU A 267 22.45 6.60 -1.28
N ASN A 268 23.44 5.86 -1.80
CA ASN A 268 24.45 5.19 -0.97
C ASN A 268 25.55 6.15 -0.49
N SER A 269 25.68 7.32 -1.13
CA SER A 269 26.66 8.32 -0.73
C SER A 269 26.32 8.89 0.65
N SER A 270 27.35 9.14 1.46
CA SER A 270 27.20 9.87 2.74
C SER A 270 26.72 11.30 2.56
N LYS A 271 26.97 11.87 1.37
CA LYS A 271 26.46 13.15 0.90
C LYS A 271 25.91 12.95 -0.51
N PRO A 272 24.64 12.52 -0.64
CA PRO A 272 24.01 12.35 -1.95
C PRO A 272 23.97 13.69 -2.68
N GLU A 273 24.33 13.68 -3.96
CA GLU A 273 24.29 14.87 -4.81
C GLU A 273 23.81 14.51 -6.22
N TRP A 274 23.05 15.41 -6.83
CA TRP A 274 22.70 15.28 -8.24
C TRP A 274 23.93 15.48 -9.11
N ARG A 275 24.17 14.51 -9.98
CA ARG A 275 25.25 14.56 -10.96
C ARG A 275 24.68 14.44 -12.36
N HIS A 276 25.01 15.41 -13.20
CA HIS A 276 24.84 15.25 -14.64
C HIS A 276 25.83 14.18 -15.12
N ILE A 277 25.34 13.10 -15.71
CA ILE A 277 26.21 12.04 -16.25
C ILE A 277 26.42 12.25 -17.73
N ASN A 278 27.66 12.11 -18.18
CA ASN A 278 27.98 12.20 -19.60
C ASN A 278 27.57 10.90 -20.30
N VAL A 279 26.42 10.95 -20.99
CA VAL A 279 25.89 9.85 -21.80
C VAL A 279 26.18 10.11 -23.28
N ARG A 280 26.57 9.06 -24.00
CA ARG A 280 26.68 9.15 -25.47
C ARG A 280 25.32 8.95 -26.12
N SER A 281 25.11 9.62 -27.26
CA SER A 281 23.93 9.45 -28.12
C SER A 281 22.60 9.70 -27.41
N ALA A 282 22.53 10.75 -26.58
CA ALA A 282 21.32 11.10 -25.85
C ALA A 282 20.09 11.19 -26.78
N PRO A 283 18.93 10.62 -26.39
CA PRO A 283 17.69 10.72 -27.15
C PRO A 283 17.29 12.19 -27.35
N PRO A 284 16.43 12.51 -28.35
CA PRO A 284 15.86 13.84 -28.47
C PRO A 284 15.18 14.31 -27.18
N GLY A 285 15.24 15.61 -26.91
CA GLY A 285 14.65 16.19 -25.71
C GLY A 285 13.13 16.04 -25.69
N ARG A 286 12.58 15.73 -24.52
CA ARG A 286 11.17 15.31 -24.39
C ARG A 286 10.60 15.44 -22.98
N TRP A 287 9.28 15.58 -22.89
CA TRP A 287 8.49 15.56 -21.65
C TRP A 287 7.30 14.60 -21.76
N GLY A 288 6.68 14.24 -20.62
CA GLY A 288 5.52 13.34 -20.59
C GLY A 288 5.82 11.92 -21.13
N HIS A 289 7.08 11.53 -21.14
CA HIS A 289 7.58 10.21 -21.49
C HIS A 289 7.62 9.30 -20.25
N THR A 290 7.86 8.01 -20.46
CA THR A 290 8.13 7.09 -19.35
C THR A 290 9.59 6.63 -19.35
N LEU A 291 10.17 6.55 -18.16
CA LEU A 291 11.47 5.97 -17.88
C LEU A 291 11.27 4.80 -16.91
N SER A 292 11.70 3.61 -17.30
CA SER A 292 11.50 2.37 -16.56
C SER A 292 12.82 1.63 -16.36
N CYS A 293 13.00 0.95 -15.24
CA CYS A 293 14.23 0.22 -14.92
C CYS A 293 14.03 -1.29 -15.06
N LEU A 294 14.87 -1.92 -15.87
CA LEU A 294 14.96 -3.35 -16.10
C LEU A 294 16.20 -3.92 -15.40
N ASN A 295 16.03 -5.05 -14.71
CA ASN A 295 17.10 -5.80 -14.06
C ASN A 295 18.02 -4.95 -13.16
N GLY A 296 17.49 -3.89 -12.54
CA GLY A 296 18.19 -3.07 -11.56
C GLY A 296 19.17 -2.01 -12.10
N SER A 297 19.54 -2.05 -13.38
CA SER A 297 20.52 -1.09 -13.95
C SER A 297 20.23 -0.62 -15.39
N ARG A 298 19.40 -1.33 -16.16
CA ARG A 298 19.11 -0.97 -17.54
C ARG A 298 17.86 -0.12 -17.61
N LEU A 299 17.98 1.09 -18.13
CA LEU A 299 16.84 1.98 -18.32
C LEU A 299 16.21 1.78 -19.69
N VAL A 300 14.90 1.88 -19.75
CA VAL A 300 14.12 1.96 -20.99
C VAL A 300 13.31 3.22 -20.98
N LEU A 301 13.48 4.03 -22.01
CA LEU A 301 12.77 5.26 -22.30
C LEU A 301 11.78 4.99 -23.43
N PHE A 302 10.54 5.44 -23.28
CA PHE A 302 9.54 5.33 -24.35
C PHE A 302 8.67 6.58 -24.47
N GLY A 303 8.46 7.01 -25.73
CA GLY A 303 7.50 8.03 -26.13
C GLY A 303 7.76 9.43 -25.58
N GLY A 304 6.67 10.16 -25.31
CA GLY A 304 6.69 11.55 -24.85
C GLY A 304 6.42 12.56 -25.96
N CYS A 305 6.68 13.83 -25.67
CA CYS A 305 6.56 14.94 -26.61
C CYS A 305 7.90 15.67 -26.70
N GLY A 306 8.48 15.74 -27.88
CA GLY A 306 9.69 16.51 -28.18
C GLY A 306 9.37 17.78 -28.98
N ARG A 307 10.41 18.43 -29.52
CA ARG A 307 10.26 19.69 -30.27
C ARG A 307 9.42 19.53 -31.55
N GLN A 308 9.44 18.35 -32.16
CA GLN A 308 8.72 18.04 -33.41
C GLN A 308 7.36 17.35 -33.18
N GLY A 309 6.90 17.23 -31.93
CA GLY A 309 5.64 16.59 -31.57
C GLY A 309 5.82 15.30 -30.78
N LEU A 310 4.79 14.46 -30.80
CA LEU A 310 4.76 13.20 -30.06
C LEU A 310 5.72 12.16 -30.63
N LEU A 311 6.22 11.30 -29.74
CA LEU A 311 7.22 10.28 -30.04
C LEU A 311 6.71 8.88 -29.66
N ASN A 312 7.23 7.84 -30.32
CA ASN A 312 7.03 6.41 -30.04
C ASN A 312 8.32 5.59 -30.20
N ASP A 313 9.45 6.27 -30.19
CA ASP A 313 10.79 5.67 -30.18
C ASP A 313 11.08 5.01 -28.83
N VAL A 314 11.99 4.03 -28.84
CA VAL A 314 12.43 3.30 -27.65
C VAL A 314 13.95 3.42 -27.53
N PHE A 315 14.40 3.89 -26.37
CA PHE A 315 15.83 3.98 -26.08
C PHE A 315 16.19 3.17 -24.84
N MET A 316 17.37 2.54 -24.87
CA MET A 316 17.93 1.81 -23.74
C MET A 316 19.25 2.41 -23.30
N LEU A 317 19.49 2.42 -21.99
CA LEU A 317 20.75 2.81 -21.37
C LEU A 317 21.16 1.77 -20.34
N ASP A 318 22.39 1.26 -20.43
CA ASP A 318 23.01 0.53 -19.33
C ASP A 318 23.82 1.53 -18.48
N LEU A 319 23.36 1.77 -17.24
CA LEU A 319 24.00 2.72 -16.33
C LEU A 319 25.34 2.23 -15.78
N ASP A 320 25.55 0.91 -15.76
CA ASP A 320 26.76 0.30 -15.17
C ASP A 320 27.84 0.05 -16.23
N ALA A 321 27.56 0.37 -17.49
CA ALA A 321 28.57 0.37 -18.53
C ALA A 321 29.66 1.41 -18.25
N GLN A 322 30.92 1.09 -18.57
CA GLN A 322 32.06 2.01 -18.43
C GLN A 322 31.82 3.35 -19.18
N HIS A 323 31.12 3.29 -20.31
CA HIS A 323 30.73 4.45 -21.11
C HIS A 323 29.22 4.38 -21.37
N PRO A 324 28.38 4.88 -20.45
CA PRO A 324 26.93 4.85 -20.60
C PRO A 324 26.51 5.49 -21.93
N THR A 325 25.81 4.72 -22.75
CA THR A 325 25.43 5.11 -24.11
C THR A 325 23.97 4.75 -24.32
N TRP A 326 23.16 5.76 -24.64
CA TRP A 326 21.80 5.53 -25.07
C TRP A 326 21.81 4.87 -26.44
N ARG A 327 20.99 3.84 -26.60
CA ARG A 327 20.83 3.11 -27.86
C ARG A 327 19.35 3.08 -28.21
N GLU A 328 19.01 3.63 -29.36
CA GLU A 328 17.70 3.40 -29.94
C GLU A 328 17.60 1.91 -30.30
N ILE A 329 16.52 1.26 -29.85
CA ILE A 329 16.24 -0.13 -30.23
C ILE A 329 15.11 -0.14 -31.26
N PRO A 330 15.16 -1.01 -32.27
CA PRO A 330 14.07 -1.13 -33.22
C PRO A 330 12.84 -1.68 -32.50
N GLY A 331 11.82 -0.84 -32.34
CA GLY A 331 10.48 -1.26 -31.90
C GLY A 331 9.61 -1.52 -33.12
N LEU A 332 9.61 -2.75 -33.64
CA LEU A 332 8.75 -3.09 -34.78
C LEU A 332 7.27 -3.02 -34.37
N ALA A 333 6.42 -2.59 -35.31
CA ALA A 333 4.98 -2.36 -35.09
C ALA A 333 4.66 -1.47 -33.87
N PRO A 334 5.33 -0.30 -33.73
CA PRO A 334 5.22 0.48 -32.51
C PRO A 334 3.79 1.01 -32.31
N PRO A 335 3.34 1.15 -31.05
CA PRO A 335 2.14 1.91 -30.75
C PRO A 335 2.23 3.32 -31.33
N VAL A 336 1.07 3.96 -31.51
CA VAL A 336 1.01 5.36 -31.97
C VAL A 336 1.81 6.29 -31.02
N PRO A 337 2.44 7.36 -31.56
CA PRO A 337 3.08 8.40 -30.76
C PRO A 337 2.19 8.92 -29.63
N ARG A 338 2.75 9.01 -28.42
CA ARG A 338 1.96 9.29 -27.22
C ARG A 338 2.75 9.95 -26.09
N SER A 339 2.05 10.77 -25.30
CA SER A 339 2.54 11.36 -24.04
C SER A 339 1.59 11.04 -22.89
N TRP A 340 2.03 11.24 -21.65
CA TRP A 340 1.22 11.03 -20.44
C TRP A 340 0.62 9.62 -20.28
N HIS A 341 1.24 8.64 -20.94
CA HIS A 341 0.97 7.23 -20.78
C HIS A 341 1.65 6.71 -19.50
N SER A 342 1.25 5.53 -19.06
CA SER A 342 1.92 4.85 -17.95
C SER A 342 2.68 3.65 -18.46
N SER A 343 3.79 3.32 -17.81
CA SER A 343 4.54 2.10 -18.08
C SER A 343 4.90 1.37 -16.81
N CYS A 344 5.14 0.07 -16.93
CA CYS A 344 5.74 -0.73 -15.88
C CYS A 344 6.59 -1.85 -16.47
N THR A 345 7.47 -2.44 -15.66
CA THR A 345 8.36 -3.51 -16.10
C THR A 345 7.93 -4.85 -15.55
N LEU A 346 7.87 -5.86 -16.42
CA LEU A 346 7.49 -7.22 -16.08
C LEU A 346 8.73 -8.14 -16.11
N ASP A 347 8.89 -8.96 -15.08
CA ASP A 347 9.97 -9.96 -14.93
C ASP A 347 11.39 -9.41 -15.22
N GLY A 348 11.60 -8.10 -15.02
CA GLY A 348 12.86 -7.41 -15.33
C GLY A 348 13.26 -7.39 -16.82
N THR A 349 12.38 -7.85 -17.74
CA THR A 349 12.73 -8.08 -19.16
C THR A 349 11.78 -7.44 -20.15
N LYS A 350 10.54 -7.15 -19.74
CA LYS A 350 9.49 -6.63 -20.64
C LYS A 350 9.01 -5.27 -20.17
N LEU A 351 8.71 -4.39 -21.12
CA LEU A 351 8.06 -3.12 -20.89
C LEU A 351 6.58 -3.24 -21.26
N VAL A 352 5.70 -2.83 -20.34
CA VAL A 352 4.26 -2.65 -20.62
C VAL A 352 3.96 -1.16 -20.68
N VAL A 353 3.19 -0.73 -21.67
CA VAL A 353 2.74 0.65 -21.87
C VAL A 353 1.22 0.66 -22.02
N SER A 354 0.53 1.58 -21.32
CA SER A 354 -0.91 1.70 -21.42
C SER A 354 -1.37 3.16 -21.50
N GLY A 355 -2.40 3.38 -22.33
CA GLY A 355 -3.11 4.65 -22.46
C GLY A 355 -2.23 5.82 -22.88
N GLY A 356 -2.54 7.00 -22.33
CA GLY A 356 -1.90 8.26 -22.67
C GLY A 356 -2.70 9.10 -23.66
N CYS A 357 -2.02 10.05 -24.28
CA CYS A 357 -2.59 11.03 -25.18
C CYS A 357 -1.82 11.04 -26.50
N ALA A 358 -2.52 10.79 -27.60
CA ALA A 358 -2.03 10.92 -28.97
C ALA A 358 -2.29 12.35 -29.51
N ASP A 359 -1.97 12.56 -30.79
CA ASP A 359 -2.18 13.83 -31.48
C ASP A 359 -3.63 14.29 -31.39
N SER A 360 -3.86 15.60 -31.50
CA SER A 360 -5.16 16.26 -31.35
C SER A 360 -5.85 16.02 -29.98
N GLY A 361 -5.12 15.51 -28.98
CA GLY A 361 -5.62 15.34 -27.63
C GLY A 361 -6.46 14.07 -27.43
N VAL A 362 -6.34 13.09 -28.34
CA VAL A 362 -7.09 11.81 -28.27
C VAL A 362 -6.52 10.96 -27.14
N LEU A 363 -7.38 10.59 -26.18
CA LEU A 363 -7.01 9.69 -25.10
C LEU A 363 -7.03 8.23 -25.58
N LEU A 364 -6.05 7.46 -25.15
CA LEU A 364 -5.87 6.06 -25.52
C LEU A 364 -6.26 5.12 -24.37
N SER A 365 -6.66 3.89 -24.71
CA SER A 365 -6.99 2.80 -23.77
C SER A 365 -6.27 1.49 -24.10
N ASP A 366 -5.44 1.50 -25.13
CA ASP A 366 -4.68 0.35 -25.58
C ASP A 366 -3.59 -0.01 -24.58
N THR A 367 -3.18 -1.28 -24.59
CA THR A 367 -2.09 -1.79 -23.73
C THR A 367 -1.15 -2.61 -24.58
N TYR A 368 0.12 -2.24 -24.55
CA TYR A 368 1.18 -2.79 -25.38
C TYR A 368 2.28 -3.40 -24.53
N LEU A 369 2.89 -4.47 -25.03
CA LEU A 369 4.02 -5.14 -24.42
C LEU A 369 5.19 -5.19 -25.41
N LEU A 370 6.39 -4.91 -24.90
CA LEU A 370 7.65 -5.04 -25.62
C LEU A 370 8.62 -5.92 -24.82
N ASP A 371 9.05 -7.04 -25.40
CA ASP A 371 10.16 -7.81 -24.87
C ASP A 371 11.48 -7.29 -25.43
N VAL A 372 12.27 -6.64 -24.58
CA VAL A 372 13.53 -5.99 -25.02
C VAL A 372 14.71 -6.97 -25.05
N THR A 373 14.51 -8.23 -24.68
CA THR A 373 15.55 -9.27 -24.76
C THR A 373 15.63 -9.91 -26.14
N MET A 374 14.59 -9.71 -26.96
CA MET A 374 14.58 -10.19 -28.34
C MET A 374 15.61 -9.44 -29.19
N GLU A 375 16.25 -10.15 -30.12
CA GLU A 375 17.17 -9.53 -31.09
C GLU A 375 16.48 -8.45 -31.93
N ARG A 376 15.20 -8.66 -32.26
CA ARG A 376 14.33 -7.70 -32.93
C ARG A 376 13.06 -7.53 -32.10
N PRO A 377 13.05 -6.60 -31.14
CA PRO A 377 11.87 -6.33 -30.31
C PRO A 377 10.66 -5.95 -31.17
N ILE A 378 9.53 -6.59 -30.90
CA ILE A 378 8.26 -6.32 -31.58
C ILE A 378 7.23 -5.95 -30.53
N TRP A 379 6.61 -4.79 -30.72
CA TRP A 379 5.48 -4.38 -29.91
C TRP A 379 4.29 -5.28 -30.20
N ARG A 380 3.65 -5.77 -29.14
CA ARG A 380 2.42 -6.54 -29.22
C ARG A 380 1.35 -5.84 -28.42
N GLU A 381 0.26 -5.48 -29.07
CA GLU A 381 -0.95 -5.10 -28.36
C GLU A 381 -1.46 -6.32 -27.59
N ILE A 382 -1.84 -6.14 -26.33
CA ILE A 382 -2.50 -7.16 -25.52
C ILE A 382 -4.00 -7.03 -25.78
N PRO A 383 -4.59 -7.90 -26.61
CA PRO A 383 -6.01 -7.81 -26.92
C PRO A 383 -6.81 -8.10 -25.66
N ALA A 384 -7.75 -7.23 -25.34
CA ALA A 384 -8.69 -7.45 -24.25
C ALA A 384 -10.12 -7.33 -24.79
N SER A 385 -10.98 -8.27 -24.43
CA SER A 385 -12.41 -8.25 -24.78
C SER A 385 -13.12 -7.00 -24.27
N TRP A 386 -12.61 -6.43 -23.18
CA TRP A 386 -13.02 -5.15 -22.62
C TRP A 386 -11.80 -4.37 -22.13
N THR A 387 -11.78 -3.07 -22.37
CA THR A 387 -10.70 -2.18 -21.92
C THR A 387 -11.24 -1.09 -20.99
N PRO A 388 -10.47 -0.69 -19.95
CA PRO A 388 -10.78 0.48 -19.15
C PRO A 388 -10.99 1.73 -20.03
N PRO A 389 -11.80 2.69 -19.59
CA PRO A 389 -11.96 3.95 -20.31
C PRO A 389 -10.61 4.62 -20.59
N CYS A 390 -10.48 5.19 -21.79
CA CYS A 390 -9.25 5.84 -22.22
C CYS A 390 -8.85 6.99 -21.30
N ARG A 391 -7.56 7.10 -21.01
CA ARG A 391 -7.05 7.94 -19.90
C ARG A 391 -5.59 8.34 -20.06
N LEU A 392 -5.22 9.43 -19.39
CA LEU A 392 -3.83 9.88 -19.22
C LEU A 392 -3.52 10.17 -17.75
N GLY A 393 -2.24 10.26 -17.40
CA GLY A 393 -1.80 10.61 -16.03
C GLY A 393 -2.26 9.60 -14.97
N HIS A 394 -2.48 8.34 -15.37
CA HIS A 394 -2.77 7.24 -14.47
C HIS A 394 -1.46 6.61 -13.97
N SER A 395 -1.56 5.58 -13.13
CA SER A 395 -0.40 4.75 -12.79
C SER A 395 -0.62 3.32 -13.23
N LEU A 396 0.47 2.65 -13.59
CA LEU A 396 0.53 1.23 -13.86
C LEU A 396 1.54 0.58 -12.90
N SER A 397 1.13 -0.44 -12.17
CA SER A 397 1.94 -1.07 -11.13
C SER A 397 1.90 -2.59 -11.28
N VAL A 398 3.06 -3.24 -11.20
CA VAL A 398 3.14 -4.72 -11.20
C VAL A 398 2.96 -5.24 -9.79
N TYR A 399 2.20 -6.31 -9.63
CA TYR A 399 2.06 -7.07 -8.41
C TYR A 399 2.00 -8.58 -8.71
N ASP A 400 2.26 -9.42 -7.71
CA ASP A 400 2.25 -10.89 -7.85
C ASP A 400 3.16 -11.40 -8.99
N GLY A 401 4.21 -10.62 -9.31
CA GLY A 401 5.15 -10.85 -10.41
C GLY A 401 4.57 -10.67 -11.83
N ARG A 402 3.28 -10.95 -12.05
CA ARG A 402 2.69 -11.07 -13.40
C ARG A 402 1.40 -10.29 -13.63
N LYS A 403 0.83 -9.71 -12.58
CA LYS A 403 -0.40 -8.93 -12.67
C LYS A 403 -0.07 -7.45 -12.73
N ILE A 404 -0.84 -6.72 -13.52
CA ILE A 404 -0.73 -5.26 -13.60
C ILE A 404 -1.98 -4.62 -13.01
N LEU A 405 -1.79 -3.53 -12.28
CA LEU A 405 -2.85 -2.73 -11.70
C LEU A 405 -2.79 -1.31 -12.26
N MET A 406 -3.93 -0.86 -12.79
CA MET A 406 -4.17 0.49 -13.28
C MET A 406 -4.99 1.25 -12.24
N PHE A 407 -4.55 2.44 -11.86
CA PHE A 407 -5.28 3.29 -10.93
C PHE A 407 -5.38 4.74 -11.44
N GLY A 408 -6.59 5.31 -11.33
CA GLY A 408 -6.84 6.74 -11.49
C GLY A 408 -6.61 7.30 -12.89
N GLY A 409 -6.18 8.55 -12.96
CA GLY A 409 -5.95 9.30 -14.20
C GLY A 409 -7.14 10.15 -14.63
N LEU A 410 -6.95 10.92 -15.70
CA LEU A 410 -8.02 11.66 -16.37
C LEU A 410 -8.67 10.76 -17.41
N ALA A 411 -9.81 10.17 -17.05
CA ALA A 411 -10.52 9.20 -17.88
C ALA A 411 -11.67 9.86 -18.65
N LYS A 412 -11.95 9.36 -19.85
CA LYS A 412 -13.13 9.73 -20.62
C LYS A 412 -14.39 9.11 -19.97
N SER A 413 -15.37 9.95 -19.66
CA SER A 413 -16.69 9.55 -19.17
C SER A 413 -17.76 10.22 -20.03
N GLY A 414 -18.27 9.50 -21.02
CA GLY A 414 -19.13 10.06 -22.07
C GLY A 414 -18.42 11.19 -22.84
N PRO A 415 -19.00 12.40 -22.91
CA PRO A 415 -18.36 13.56 -23.56
C PRO A 415 -17.33 14.26 -22.67
N LEU A 416 -17.29 13.95 -21.36
CA LEU A 416 -16.44 14.65 -20.39
C LEU A 416 -15.14 13.89 -20.14
N ARG A 417 -14.15 14.61 -19.62
CA ARG A 417 -12.90 14.06 -19.08
C ARG A 417 -12.87 14.34 -17.59
N LEU A 418 -12.91 13.28 -16.79
CA LEU A 418 -13.00 13.38 -15.34
C LEU A 418 -11.84 12.65 -14.70
N ARG A 419 -11.35 13.20 -13.57
CA ARG A 419 -10.43 12.45 -12.71
C ARG A 419 -11.16 11.18 -12.26
N SER A 420 -10.46 10.06 -12.30
CA SER A 420 -10.96 8.75 -11.90
C SER A 420 -10.29 8.31 -10.60
N ASN A 421 -10.98 7.48 -9.82
CA ASN A 421 -10.44 6.68 -8.72
C ASN A 421 -10.67 5.19 -8.97
N ASP A 422 -10.95 4.81 -10.22
CA ASP A 422 -11.21 3.43 -10.60
C ASP A 422 -9.90 2.64 -10.61
N VAL A 423 -10.04 1.36 -10.32
CA VAL A 423 -8.96 0.40 -10.18
C VAL A 423 -9.25 -0.77 -11.09
N PHE A 424 -8.32 -1.05 -12.00
CA PHE A 424 -8.41 -2.19 -12.90
C PHE A 424 -7.21 -3.09 -12.72
N THR A 425 -7.39 -4.38 -12.91
CA THR A 425 -6.31 -5.36 -12.92
C THR A 425 -6.38 -6.23 -14.15
N MET A 426 -5.23 -6.73 -14.59
CA MET A 426 -5.08 -7.73 -15.63
C MET A 426 -3.97 -8.70 -15.24
N ASP A 427 -4.22 -9.99 -15.41
CA ASP A 427 -3.21 -11.05 -15.24
C ASP A 427 -2.59 -11.37 -16.59
N LEU A 428 -1.29 -11.06 -16.75
CA LEU A 428 -0.56 -11.28 -17.99
C LEU A 428 -0.08 -12.73 -18.16
N SER A 429 -0.33 -13.61 -17.19
CA SER A 429 -0.04 -15.04 -17.29
C SER A 429 -1.18 -15.86 -17.90
N GLU A 430 -2.37 -15.27 -18.01
CA GLU A 430 -3.51 -15.89 -18.66
C GLU A 430 -3.29 -16.00 -20.18
N ASN A 431 -3.83 -17.06 -20.80
CA ASN A 431 -3.75 -17.23 -22.25
C ASN A 431 -4.44 -16.08 -23.01
N GLU A 432 -5.52 -15.55 -22.42
CA GLU A 432 -6.27 -14.40 -22.93
C GLU A 432 -6.40 -13.35 -21.81
N PRO A 433 -5.39 -12.48 -21.65
CA PRO A 433 -5.40 -11.46 -20.61
C PRO A 433 -6.60 -10.51 -20.76
N CYS A 434 -7.34 -10.30 -19.67
CA CYS A 434 -8.49 -9.39 -19.67
C CYS A 434 -8.44 -8.42 -18.49
N TRP A 435 -8.91 -7.19 -18.74
CA TRP A 435 -9.06 -6.19 -17.69
C TRP A 435 -10.29 -6.49 -16.83
N ARG A 436 -10.12 -6.37 -15.51
CA ARG A 436 -11.18 -6.54 -14.51
C ARG A 436 -11.23 -5.33 -13.60
N CYS A 437 -12.41 -4.79 -13.35
CA CYS A 437 -12.59 -3.73 -12.36
C CYS A 437 -12.52 -4.32 -10.95
N ILE A 438 -11.67 -3.77 -10.09
CA ILE A 438 -11.59 -4.15 -8.66
C ILE A 438 -12.53 -3.27 -7.83
N THR A 439 -12.37 -1.96 -7.95
CA THR A 439 -13.12 -0.96 -7.18
C THR A 439 -13.08 0.37 -7.94
N GLY A 440 -14.02 1.27 -7.68
CA GLY A 440 -14.09 2.55 -8.38
C GLY A 440 -15.34 3.33 -8.05
N SER A 441 -15.63 4.32 -8.89
CA SER A 441 -16.79 5.19 -8.82
C SER A 441 -18.10 4.39 -8.98
N GLY A 442 -18.63 3.91 -7.86
CA GLY A 442 -20.03 3.52 -7.74
C GLY A 442 -20.95 4.75 -7.87
N MET A 443 -22.21 4.53 -8.21
CA MET A 443 -23.25 5.56 -8.28
C MET A 443 -23.25 6.44 -7.01
N PRO A 444 -23.55 7.75 -7.10
CA PRO A 444 -23.69 8.60 -5.91
C PRO A 444 -24.68 7.97 -4.92
N GLY A 445 -24.22 7.67 -3.70
CA GLY A 445 -25.03 7.01 -2.67
C GLY A 445 -24.87 5.49 -2.57
N ALA A 446 -24.21 4.83 -3.52
CA ALA A 446 -23.70 3.48 -3.34
C ALA A 446 -22.38 3.56 -2.56
N GLY A 447 -22.34 3.02 -1.34
CA GLY A 447 -21.08 2.90 -0.61
C GLY A 447 -20.06 2.12 -1.43
N ASN A 448 -18.81 2.60 -1.51
CA ASN A 448 -17.76 1.81 -2.15
C ASN A 448 -17.55 0.53 -1.32
N PRO A 449 -17.75 -0.68 -1.87
CA PRO A 449 -17.57 -1.92 -1.14
C PRO A 449 -16.14 -2.10 -0.61
N ALA A 450 -15.16 -1.39 -1.21
CA ALA A 450 -13.76 -1.36 -0.76
C ALA A 450 -13.48 -0.36 0.38
N GLY A 451 -14.49 0.36 0.90
CA GLY A 451 -14.32 1.37 1.95
C GLY A 451 -13.94 2.76 1.44
N VAL A 452 -13.40 3.62 2.32
CA VAL A 452 -13.02 5.01 1.99
C VAL A 452 -11.72 5.02 1.19
N GLY A 453 -11.83 4.95 -0.13
CA GLY A 453 -10.71 5.02 -1.06
C GLY A 453 -10.18 6.45 -1.30
N PRO A 454 -9.08 6.56 -2.06
CA PRO A 454 -8.57 7.85 -2.52
C PRO A 454 -9.63 8.60 -3.36
N PRO A 455 -9.77 9.93 -3.21
CA PRO A 455 -10.56 10.73 -4.14
C PRO A 455 -10.00 10.62 -5.57
N PRO A 456 -10.84 10.86 -6.59
CA PRO A 456 -10.43 10.85 -7.99
C PRO A 456 -9.26 11.78 -8.26
N ARG A 457 -8.21 11.24 -8.88
CA ARG A 457 -6.92 11.93 -9.05
C ARG A 457 -6.20 11.51 -10.33
N LEU A 458 -5.23 12.33 -10.73
CA LEU A 458 -4.29 12.06 -11.80
C LEU A 458 -2.90 12.55 -11.38
N ASP A 459 -1.86 12.08 -12.07
CA ASP A 459 -0.45 12.35 -11.76
C ASP A 459 -0.12 12.08 -10.29
N HIS A 460 -0.75 11.05 -9.71
CA HIS A 460 -0.46 10.56 -8.36
C HIS A 460 0.72 9.59 -8.38
N VAL A 461 1.21 9.31 -7.19
CA VAL A 461 2.29 8.35 -6.94
C VAL A 461 1.68 6.98 -6.69
N ALA A 462 2.26 5.95 -7.32
CA ALA A 462 1.93 4.56 -7.06
C ALA A 462 3.20 3.75 -6.78
N VAL A 463 3.20 3.01 -5.67
CA VAL A 463 4.36 2.22 -5.21
C VAL A 463 3.91 0.79 -4.96
N SER A 464 4.47 -0.15 -5.72
CA SER A 464 4.33 -1.58 -5.45
C SER A 464 5.21 -1.98 -4.27
N LEU A 465 4.60 -2.55 -3.23
CA LEU A 465 5.28 -3.12 -2.08
C LEU A 465 5.59 -4.61 -2.30
N PRO A 466 6.61 -5.15 -1.62
CA PRO A 466 6.77 -6.59 -1.48
C PRO A 466 5.47 -7.25 -0.97
N GLY A 467 5.08 -8.35 -1.61
CA GLY A 467 3.81 -9.03 -1.35
C GLY A 467 2.60 -8.48 -2.13
N GLY A 468 2.82 -7.58 -3.09
CA GLY A 468 1.81 -7.21 -4.08
C GLY A 468 0.82 -6.11 -3.68
N ARG A 469 0.96 -5.56 -2.47
CA ARG A 469 0.18 -4.38 -2.03
C ARG A 469 0.66 -3.11 -2.73
N ILE A 470 -0.22 -2.15 -2.91
CA ILE A 470 0.04 -0.91 -3.65
C ILE A 470 -0.29 0.29 -2.79
N LEU A 471 0.67 1.19 -2.66
CA LEU A 471 0.51 2.49 -2.01
C LEU A 471 0.22 3.58 -3.05
N ILE A 472 -0.83 4.36 -2.81
CA ILE A 472 -1.22 5.52 -3.62
C ILE A 472 -1.20 6.77 -2.75
N PHE A 473 -0.57 7.85 -3.23
CA PHE A 473 -0.62 9.16 -2.58
C PHE A 473 -0.31 10.29 -3.56
N GLY A 474 -0.52 11.54 -3.14
CA GLY A 474 -0.29 12.71 -3.99
C GLY A 474 -1.23 12.81 -5.20
N GLY A 475 -0.77 13.55 -6.21
CA GLY A 475 -1.48 13.86 -7.44
C GLY A 475 -2.47 15.01 -7.30
N SER A 476 -3.07 15.36 -8.45
CA SER A 476 -4.06 16.43 -8.55
C SER A 476 -5.47 15.89 -8.29
N VAL A 477 -6.15 16.44 -7.28
CA VAL A 477 -7.55 16.19 -6.94
C VAL A 477 -8.38 17.44 -7.23
N ALA A 478 -9.64 17.30 -7.63
CA ALA A 478 -10.54 18.44 -7.82
C ALA A 478 -10.95 19.07 -6.46
N GLY A 479 -10.75 20.38 -6.28
CA GLY A 479 -11.38 21.14 -5.18
C GLY A 479 -10.66 21.24 -3.83
N LEU A 480 -9.31 21.28 -3.80
CA LEU A 480 -8.39 21.48 -2.65
C LEU A 480 -7.89 20.24 -1.87
N HIS A 481 -6.61 20.36 -1.47
CA HIS A 481 -5.74 19.58 -0.55
C HIS A 481 -6.03 18.07 -0.36
N SER A 482 -5.29 17.21 -1.07
CA SER A 482 -5.03 15.85 -0.58
C SER A 482 -3.62 15.38 -0.90
N ALA A 483 -2.63 16.14 -0.43
CA ALA A 483 -1.25 15.91 -0.83
C ALA A 483 -0.49 14.87 0.02
N SER A 484 -1.03 14.44 1.17
CA SER A 484 -0.22 13.69 2.14
C SER A 484 -0.90 12.46 2.76
N LYS A 485 -2.13 12.10 2.34
CA LYS A 485 -2.75 10.84 2.80
C LYS A 485 -2.25 9.68 1.95
N LEU A 486 -1.79 8.63 2.61
CA LEU A 486 -1.37 7.39 1.97
C LEU A 486 -2.53 6.40 2.00
N TYR A 487 -2.82 5.85 0.84
CA TYR A 487 -3.85 4.84 0.64
C TYR A 487 -3.18 3.54 0.24
N LEU A 488 -3.44 2.48 1.00
CA LEU A 488 -2.95 1.14 0.73
C LEU A 488 -4.09 0.29 0.19
N LEU A 489 -3.84 -0.42 -0.91
CA LEU A 489 -4.72 -1.44 -1.46
C LEU A 489 -3.96 -2.76 -1.53
N ASP A 490 -4.60 -3.83 -1.09
CA ASP A 490 -4.14 -5.20 -1.35
C ASP A 490 -5.00 -5.83 -2.44
N PRO A 491 -4.53 -5.88 -3.71
CA PRO A 491 -5.29 -6.48 -4.80
C PRO A 491 -5.30 -8.01 -4.77
N THR A 492 -4.59 -8.64 -3.82
CA THR A 492 -4.57 -10.10 -3.64
C THR A 492 -5.64 -10.60 -2.68
N GLU A 493 -6.22 -9.71 -1.86
CA GLU A 493 -7.36 -10.04 -1.01
C GLU A 493 -8.59 -10.40 -1.87
N GLU A 494 -9.41 -11.36 -1.42
CA GLU A 494 -10.64 -11.76 -2.13
C GLU A 494 -11.60 -10.57 -2.33
N LYS A 495 -11.60 -9.65 -1.38
CA LYS A 495 -12.34 -8.38 -1.42
C LYS A 495 -11.38 -7.24 -1.10
N PRO A 496 -10.69 -6.68 -2.09
CA PRO A 496 -9.72 -5.61 -1.87
C PRO A 496 -10.35 -4.41 -1.19
N THR A 497 -9.76 -3.98 -0.07
CA THR A 497 -10.22 -2.81 0.68
C THR A 497 -9.12 -1.75 0.78
N TRP A 498 -9.53 -0.49 0.74
CA TRP A 498 -8.64 0.63 0.95
C TRP A 498 -8.37 0.83 2.45
N ARG A 499 -7.09 0.99 2.80
CA ARG A 499 -6.65 1.37 4.14
C ARG A 499 -5.92 2.70 4.08
N ILE A 500 -6.24 3.59 5.01
CA ILE A 500 -5.50 4.85 5.17
C ILE A 500 -4.34 4.60 6.13
N LEU A 501 -3.13 4.95 5.71
CA LEU A 501 -1.93 4.88 6.55
C LEU A 501 -1.59 6.26 7.11
N ASN A 502 -1.52 6.33 8.44
CA ASN A 502 -1.04 7.52 9.14
C ASN A 502 0.45 7.33 9.43
N VAL A 503 1.29 7.92 8.57
CA VAL A 503 2.74 7.73 8.63
C VAL A 503 3.38 8.90 9.39
N PRO A 504 4.16 8.64 10.46
CA PRO A 504 4.87 9.69 11.20
C PRO A 504 6.02 10.29 10.37
N GLY A 505 6.41 11.52 10.72
CA GLY A 505 7.59 12.18 10.15
C GLY A 505 7.26 13.43 9.34
N ARG A 506 8.06 13.72 8.32
CA ARG A 506 7.95 14.93 7.48
C ARG A 506 7.50 14.59 6.06
N PRO A 507 6.20 14.37 5.82
CA PRO A 507 5.67 14.08 4.49
C PRO A 507 5.84 15.28 3.54
N PRO A 508 5.82 15.04 2.22
CA PRO A 508 5.80 16.13 1.25
C PRO A 508 4.50 16.91 1.34
N ARG A 509 4.58 18.22 1.07
CA ARG A 509 3.40 19.07 0.93
C ARG A 509 2.70 18.86 -0.42
N PHE A 510 3.44 18.46 -1.45
CA PHE A 510 2.92 18.10 -2.77
C PHE A 510 3.74 16.91 -3.30
N ALA A 511 3.08 15.96 -3.96
CA ALA A 511 3.74 14.82 -4.58
C ALA A 511 3.09 14.54 -5.93
N TRP A 512 3.90 14.38 -6.98
CA TRP A 512 3.45 14.15 -8.35
C TRP A 512 4.07 12.86 -8.88
N GLY A 513 3.29 12.03 -9.56
CA GLY A 513 3.71 10.70 -10.00
C GLY A 513 4.99 10.69 -10.82
N HIS A 514 5.14 11.66 -11.72
CA HIS A 514 6.30 11.81 -12.59
C HIS A 514 7.59 12.18 -11.83
N SER A 515 7.47 12.67 -10.59
CA SER A 515 8.59 13.04 -9.72
C SER A 515 8.91 11.99 -8.66
N THR A 516 8.46 10.74 -8.83
CA THR A 516 8.63 9.69 -7.79
C THR A 516 9.18 8.38 -8.32
N CYS A 517 9.93 7.68 -7.46
CA CYS A 517 10.42 6.33 -7.75
C CYS A 517 10.58 5.50 -6.48
N VAL A 518 10.56 4.17 -6.62
CA VAL A 518 10.77 3.21 -5.52
C VAL A 518 12.20 2.75 -5.52
N VAL A 519 12.97 3.13 -4.51
CA VAL A 519 14.39 2.82 -4.39
C VAL A 519 14.57 1.60 -3.49
N GLY A 520 15.27 0.59 -4.01
CA GLY A 520 15.70 -0.57 -3.24
C GLY A 520 14.59 -1.39 -2.58
N GLY A 521 13.36 -1.34 -3.11
CA GLY A 521 12.20 -2.11 -2.60
C GLY A 521 11.74 -1.77 -1.17
N THR A 522 12.42 -0.84 -0.49
CA THR A 522 12.23 -0.50 0.92
C THR A 522 12.01 0.99 1.14
N LYS A 523 12.21 1.82 0.11
CA LYS A 523 12.07 3.26 0.18
C LYS A 523 11.29 3.76 -1.03
N ALA A 524 10.42 4.74 -0.83
CA ALA A 524 9.89 5.54 -1.93
C ALA A 524 10.47 6.95 -1.84
N ILE A 525 11.01 7.45 -2.94
CA ILE A 525 11.58 8.80 -3.03
C ILE A 525 10.62 9.67 -3.81
N VAL A 526 10.28 10.80 -3.20
CA VAL A 526 9.48 11.86 -3.81
C VAL A 526 10.38 13.05 -4.03
N LEU A 527 10.58 13.42 -5.29
CA LEU A 527 11.32 14.62 -5.70
C LEU A 527 10.36 15.82 -5.66
N GLY A 528 10.73 16.91 -4.98
CA GLY A 528 9.98 18.18 -5.01
C GLY A 528 9.92 18.94 -3.68
N GLY A 529 9.60 20.23 -3.78
CA GLY A 529 9.65 21.20 -2.69
C GLY A 529 8.33 21.49 -1.97
N GLN A 530 8.43 22.39 -0.99
CA GLN A 530 7.37 22.82 -0.08
C GLN A 530 6.37 23.82 -0.69
N THR A 531 6.66 24.36 -1.88
CA THR A 531 5.84 25.30 -2.65
C THR A 531 5.43 24.62 -3.95
N GLY A 532 4.15 24.72 -4.34
CA GLY A 532 3.64 24.05 -5.54
C GLY A 532 4.16 24.62 -6.87
N GLU A 533 5.04 25.62 -6.81
CA GLU A 533 5.48 26.45 -7.95
C GLU A 533 7.00 26.40 -8.17
N GLU A 534 7.80 25.95 -7.19
CA GLU A 534 9.25 25.76 -7.36
C GLU A 534 9.61 24.27 -7.29
N TRP A 535 10.08 23.73 -8.42
CA TRP A 535 10.60 22.36 -8.50
C TRP A 535 12.03 22.30 -7.94
N THR A 536 12.17 22.45 -6.62
CA THR A 536 13.47 22.23 -5.96
C THR A 536 13.77 20.73 -5.92
N LEU A 537 14.60 20.27 -6.85
CA LEU A 537 15.04 18.87 -6.93
C LEU A 537 16.11 18.52 -5.89
N THR A 538 16.58 19.49 -5.12
CA THR A 538 17.48 19.30 -3.97
C THR A 538 16.73 18.90 -2.70
N GLU A 539 15.41 19.09 -2.64
CA GLU A 539 14.56 18.62 -1.55
C GLU A 539 13.87 17.31 -1.94
N LEU A 540 14.08 16.29 -1.12
CA LEU A 540 13.55 14.96 -1.31
C LEU A 540 12.75 14.55 -0.07
N HIS A 541 11.65 13.84 -0.29
CA HIS A 541 10.94 13.16 0.78
C HIS A 541 11.09 11.65 0.60
N GLU A 542 11.74 11.00 1.55
CA GLU A 542 11.89 9.55 1.63
C GLU A 542 10.78 8.97 2.51
N LEU A 543 9.97 8.08 1.96
CA LEU A 543 9.11 7.17 2.71
C LEU A 543 9.91 5.88 2.95
N SER A 544 10.50 5.75 4.14
CA SER A 544 11.19 4.52 4.54
C SER A 544 10.14 3.51 5.02
N LEU A 545 10.08 2.33 4.41
CA LEU A 545 9.13 1.27 4.76
C LEU A 545 9.67 0.37 5.89
N VAL A 546 10.97 0.39 6.10
CA VAL A 546 11.70 -0.39 7.10
C VAL A 546 12.57 0.53 7.94
N SER A 547 12.82 0.12 9.17
CA SER A 547 13.79 0.79 10.04
C SER A 547 15.21 0.63 9.46
N SER A 548 16.07 1.62 9.70
CA SER A 548 17.47 1.53 9.27
C SER A 548 18.12 0.30 9.91
N LEU A 549 18.72 -0.56 9.09
CA LEU A 549 19.58 -1.66 9.54
C LEU A 549 20.72 -1.04 10.37
N VAL A 550 20.63 -1.21 11.70
CA VAL A 550 21.69 -0.80 12.65
C VAL A 550 22.90 -1.68 12.44
#